data_AF-A0A517ZH71-F1
#
_entry.id   AF-A0A517ZH71-F1
#
_cell.length_a   1.000
_cell.length_b   1.000
_cell.length_c   1.000
_cell.angle_alpha   90.00
_cell.angle_beta   90.00
_cell.angle_gamma   90.00
#
_symmetry.space_group_name_H-M   'P 1'
#
loop_
_entity.id
_entity.type
_entity.pdbx_description
1 polymer ?
#
loop_
_entity_poly.entity_id
_entity_poly.type
_entity_poly.pdbx_seq_one_letter_code
_entity_poly.pdbx_strand_id
1 'polypeptide(L)'
;MSMLLCHECYSWVEPRGGHCPDCMAAVDINEADPPLSRLQTILGEVRAPLGEVTVRRRALPARGLLYATTNGLYFLPHLVDELADPERNHSDGMVLWSIASALWAPLSLCAIFLNWSPDELSRATTFHPQRLAPEQADAMPRSLMENPGAFFVPSAMIQSISRRFGAWIIHRGHSTKLKLVPASPREAFDKNMFNLIATPPWKHVVT
;
A
#
# COMPACT_ATOMS: atom_id res chain seq x y z
N MET A 1 6.30 2.82 -18.45
CA MET A 1 4.86 2.60 -18.18
C MET A 1 4.40 3.65 -17.20
N SER A 2 3.33 4.39 -17.49
CA SER A 2 2.83 5.47 -16.64
C SER A 2 1.77 4.95 -15.66
N MET A 3 1.88 5.34 -14.40
CA MET A 3 0.81 5.14 -13.41
C MET A 3 -0.23 6.24 -13.61
N LEU A 4 -1.52 5.88 -13.58
CA LEU A 4 -2.65 6.82 -13.66
C LEU A 4 -3.57 6.62 -12.45
N LEU A 5 -4.17 7.71 -11.98
CA LEU A 5 -5.19 7.65 -10.95
C LEU A 5 -6.52 7.21 -11.57
N CYS A 6 -7.06 6.08 -11.15
CA CYS A 6 -8.42 5.70 -11.56
C CYS A 6 -9.45 6.53 -10.79
N HIS A 7 -10.29 7.29 -11.49
CA HIS A 7 -11.29 8.19 -10.87
C HIS A 7 -12.49 7.46 -10.28
N GLU A 8 -12.67 6.17 -10.62
CA GLU A 8 -13.73 5.33 -10.03
C GLU A 8 -13.30 4.75 -8.68
N CYS A 9 -12.14 4.09 -8.62
CA CYS A 9 -11.67 3.41 -7.39
C CYS A 9 -10.62 4.20 -6.59
N TYR A 10 -10.29 5.43 -7.02
CA TYR A 10 -9.34 6.35 -6.39
C TYR A 10 -8.01 5.69 -6.01
N SER A 11 -7.50 4.88 -6.94
CA SER A 11 -6.30 4.07 -6.77
C SER A 11 -5.38 4.29 -7.97
N TRP A 12 -4.10 4.51 -7.70
CA TRP A 12 -3.07 4.53 -8.74
C TRP A 12 -2.92 3.15 -9.35
N VAL A 13 -3.01 3.06 -10.66
CA VAL A 13 -2.91 1.79 -11.39
C VAL A 13 -2.08 1.95 -12.65
N GLU A 14 -1.52 0.84 -13.09
CA GLU A 14 -1.02 0.70 -14.46
C GLU A 14 -2.16 0.12 -15.31
N PRO A 15 -2.77 0.91 -16.22
CA PRO A 15 -3.89 0.44 -17.01
C PRO A 15 -3.51 -0.73 -17.91
N ARG A 16 -4.43 -1.69 -18.08
CA ARG A 16 -4.27 -2.82 -19.01
C ARG A 16 -5.34 -2.76 -20.08
N GLY A 17 -4.93 -2.56 -21.33
CA GLY A 17 -5.88 -2.37 -22.43
C GLY A 17 -6.85 -1.20 -22.21
N GLY A 18 -6.38 -0.10 -21.60
CA GLY A 18 -7.21 1.07 -21.30
C GLY A 18 -8.13 0.94 -20.09
N HIS A 19 -8.00 -0.12 -19.28
CA HIS A 19 -8.87 -0.38 -18.13
C HIS A 19 -8.08 -0.50 -16.82
N CYS A 20 -8.74 -0.13 -15.72
CA CYS A 20 -8.24 -0.30 -14.37
C CYS A 20 -8.20 -1.80 -14.01
N PRO A 21 -7.04 -2.37 -13.61
CA PRO A 21 -6.96 -3.78 -13.20
C PRO A 21 -7.70 -4.08 -11.89
N ASP A 22 -8.01 -3.05 -11.08
CA ASP A 22 -8.68 -3.23 -9.81
C ASP A 22 -10.20 -3.20 -9.94
N CYS A 23 -10.76 -2.26 -10.73
CA CYS A 23 -12.21 -2.05 -10.83
C CYS A 23 -12.80 -2.20 -12.24
N MET A 24 -11.96 -2.49 -13.24
CA MET A 24 -12.35 -2.63 -14.65
C MET A 24 -12.95 -1.39 -15.31
N ALA A 25 -13.01 -0.24 -14.63
CA ALA A 25 -13.38 1.03 -15.26
C ALA A 25 -12.38 1.43 -16.35
N ALA A 26 -12.86 2.15 -17.36
CA ALA A 26 -11.99 2.77 -18.34
C ALA A 26 -11.07 3.79 -17.65
N VAL A 27 -9.81 3.87 -18.10
CA VAL A 27 -8.84 4.86 -17.64
C VAL A 27 -8.23 5.49 -18.89
N ASP A 28 -8.60 6.73 -19.15
CA ASP A 28 -8.07 7.52 -20.26
C ASP A 28 -6.95 8.46 -19.75
N ILE A 29 -5.81 8.46 -20.45
CA ILE A 29 -4.69 9.35 -20.16
C ILE A 29 -4.96 10.79 -20.57
N ASN A 30 -5.91 11.01 -21.48
CA ASN A 30 -6.28 12.34 -21.97
C ASN A 30 -7.38 12.99 -21.14
N GLU A 31 -8.02 12.22 -20.24
CA GLU A 31 -8.99 12.75 -19.31
C GLU A 31 -8.26 13.53 -18.21
N ALA A 32 -8.64 14.79 -18.04
CA ALA A 32 -8.06 15.63 -17.00
C ALA A 32 -8.48 15.13 -15.61
N ASP A 33 -7.54 15.13 -14.67
CA ASP A 33 -7.85 14.77 -13.29
C ASP A 33 -8.90 15.71 -12.67
N PRO A 34 -9.74 15.22 -11.75
CA PRO A 34 -10.74 16.03 -11.09
C PRO A 34 -10.09 17.20 -10.31
N PRO A 35 -10.74 18.37 -10.23
CA PRO A 35 -10.22 19.48 -9.46
C PRO A 35 -10.13 19.11 -7.97
N LEU A 36 -9.13 19.67 -7.28
CA LEU A 36 -8.87 19.39 -5.86
C LEU A 36 -10.09 19.61 -4.95
N SER A 37 -10.92 20.61 -5.23
CA SER A 37 -12.16 20.87 -4.48
C SER A 37 -13.19 19.74 -4.60
N ARG A 38 -13.28 19.12 -5.78
CA ARG A 38 -14.14 17.95 -5.99
C ARG A 38 -13.60 16.73 -5.25
N LEU A 39 -12.28 16.51 -5.31
CA LEU A 39 -11.63 15.47 -4.52
C LEU A 39 -11.82 15.69 -3.02
N GLN A 40 -11.70 16.92 -2.51
CA GLN A 40 -11.96 17.23 -1.10
C GLN A 40 -13.39 16.82 -0.68
N THR A 41 -14.37 17.09 -1.54
CA THR A 41 -15.77 16.70 -1.30
C THR A 41 -15.93 15.18 -1.27
N ILE A 42 -15.25 14.46 -2.17
CA ILE A 42 -15.28 12.98 -2.24
C ILE A 42 -14.61 12.36 -1.01
N LEU A 43 -13.40 12.82 -0.67
CA LEU A 43 -12.60 12.30 0.44
C LEU A 43 -13.24 12.62 1.79
N GLY A 44 -13.84 13.81 1.91
CA GLY A 44 -14.38 14.31 3.16
C GLY A 44 -13.30 14.72 4.17
N GLU A 45 -13.70 14.91 5.42
CA GLU A 45 -12.80 15.37 6.48
C GLU A 45 -12.10 14.19 7.18
N VAL A 46 -10.84 14.39 7.60
CA VAL A 46 -10.13 13.41 8.43
C VAL A 46 -10.76 13.37 9.81
N ARG A 47 -11.21 12.18 10.24
CA ARG A 47 -11.74 11.97 11.59
C ARG A 47 -10.66 11.52 12.56
N ALA A 48 -9.91 10.49 12.18
CA ALA A 48 -8.88 9.93 13.04
C ALA A 48 -7.86 9.08 12.26
N PRO A 49 -6.58 9.06 12.68
CA PRO A 49 -5.65 8.03 12.26
C PRO A 49 -6.05 6.68 12.87
N LEU A 50 -6.13 5.64 12.06
CA LEU A 50 -6.39 4.28 12.52
C LEU A 50 -5.09 3.59 12.93
N GLY A 51 -4.01 3.91 12.23
CA GLY A 51 -2.65 3.48 12.52
C GLY A 51 -1.90 3.07 11.26
N GLU A 52 -0.68 2.58 11.45
CA GLU A 52 0.20 2.21 10.36
C GLU A 52 -0.16 0.79 9.84
N VAL A 53 -0.16 0.62 8.53
CA VAL A 53 -0.50 -0.63 7.87
C VAL A 53 0.41 -0.91 6.68
N THR A 54 0.61 -2.20 6.42
CA THR A 54 1.16 -2.71 5.17
C THR A 54 0.03 -3.24 4.30
N VAL A 55 -0.04 -2.75 3.08
CA VAL A 55 -0.98 -3.10 2.02
C VAL A 55 -0.22 -3.81 0.92
N ARG A 56 -0.71 -4.96 0.46
CA ARG A 56 -0.09 -5.65 -0.68
C ARG A 56 -0.52 -4.99 -1.99
N ARG A 57 0.41 -4.26 -2.62
CA ARG A 57 0.22 -3.66 -3.95
C ARG A 57 1.46 -3.91 -4.81
N ARG A 58 1.26 -4.17 -6.09
CA ARG A 58 2.37 -4.40 -7.04
C ARG A 58 2.95 -3.06 -7.46
N ALA A 59 4.27 -2.91 -7.36
CA ALA A 59 5.01 -1.73 -7.83
C ALA A 59 4.58 -0.38 -7.22
N LEU A 60 3.96 -0.38 -6.04
CA LEU A 60 3.58 0.83 -5.30
C LEU A 60 3.99 0.70 -3.84
N PRO A 61 4.24 1.82 -3.14
CA PRO A 61 4.57 1.81 -1.71
C PRO A 61 3.52 1.03 -0.92
N ALA A 62 3.99 0.02 -0.18
CA ALA A 62 3.12 -0.91 0.55
C ALA A 62 2.83 -0.44 1.98
N ARG A 63 3.70 0.38 2.58
CA ARG A 63 3.63 0.75 3.99
C ARG A 63 3.24 2.21 4.15
N GLY A 64 2.33 2.49 5.07
CA GLY A 64 1.80 3.83 5.26
C GLY A 64 0.80 3.94 6.41
N LEU A 65 0.22 5.13 6.56
CA LEU A 65 -0.81 5.41 7.56
C LEU A 65 -2.20 5.30 6.95
N LEU A 66 -3.10 4.63 7.67
CA LEU A 66 -4.50 4.56 7.34
C LEU A 66 -5.29 5.56 8.19
N TYR A 67 -6.15 6.32 7.54
CA TYR A 67 -7.03 7.32 8.14
C TYR A 67 -8.49 6.95 7.91
N ALA A 68 -9.31 7.17 8.94
CA ALA A 68 -10.74 7.26 8.79
C ALA A 68 -11.11 8.68 8.40
N THR A 69 -11.94 8.81 7.37
CA THR A 69 -12.55 10.07 6.95
C THR A 69 -14.06 10.03 7.18
N THR A 70 -14.76 11.13 6.94
CA THR A 70 -16.23 11.15 6.96
C THR A 70 -16.82 10.23 5.88
N ASN A 71 -16.15 10.10 4.73
CA ASN A 71 -16.71 9.46 3.55
C ASN A 71 -16.09 8.09 3.25
N GLY A 72 -15.00 7.69 3.90
CA GLY A 72 -14.28 6.47 3.57
C GLY A 72 -12.98 6.24 4.33
N LEU A 73 -12.12 5.38 3.79
CA LEU A 73 -10.77 5.12 4.28
C LEU A 73 -9.75 5.74 3.33
N TYR A 74 -8.79 6.46 3.88
CA TYR A 74 -7.70 7.07 3.13
C TYR A 74 -6.37 6.46 3.56
N PHE A 75 -5.58 6.01 2.60
CA PHE A 75 -4.23 5.51 2.84
C PHE A 75 -3.20 6.47 2.29
N LEU A 76 -2.25 6.85 3.14
CA LEU A 76 -1.11 7.69 2.79
C LEU A 76 0.18 6.86 2.93
N PRO A 77 0.89 6.57 1.82
CA PRO A 77 2.14 5.85 1.88
C PRO A 77 3.21 6.66 2.62
N HIS A 78 4.17 5.96 3.22
CA HIS A 78 5.39 6.59 3.71
C HIS A 78 6.30 6.95 2.55
N LEU A 79 6.99 8.08 2.69
CA LEU A 79 8.06 8.44 1.77
C LEU A 79 9.18 7.43 1.97
N VAL A 80 9.64 6.86 0.86
CA VAL A 80 10.78 5.95 0.82
C VAL A 80 11.96 6.77 0.33
N ASP A 81 12.86 7.12 1.23
CA ASP A 81 14.17 7.60 0.82
C ASP A 81 15.03 6.36 0.51
N GLU A 82 15.29 6.14 -0.77
CA GLU A 82 16.36 5.23 -1.17
C GLU A 82 17.68 5.93 -0.82
N LEU A 83 18.28 5.57 0.32
CA LEU A 83 19.68 5.90 0.58
C LEU A 83 20.51 5.25 -0.53
N ALA A 84 20.92 6.06 -1.50
CA ALA A 84 21.96 5.69 -2.45
C ALA A 84 23.24 5.48 -1.64
N ASP A 85 23.65 4.23 -1.47
CA ASP A 85 24.91 3.91 -0.81
C ASP A 85 26.07 4.37 -1.71
N PRO A 86 26.89 5.36 -1.31
CA PRO A 86 27.94 5.93 -2.16
C PRO A 86 29.22 5.09 -2.19
N GLU A 87 29.20 3.80 -1.81
CA GLU A 87 30.39 2.96 -1.81
C GLU A 87 30.15 1.56 -2.41
N ARG A 88 29.82 1.52 -3.71
CA ARG A 88 30.28 0.39 -4.54
C ARG A 88 31.77 0.58 -4.84
N ASN A 89 32.61 0.39 -3.84
CA ASN A 89 34.01 0.07 -4.09
C ASN A 89 34.02 -1.28 -4.82
N HIS A 90 34.48 -1.24 -6.07
CA HIS A 90 34.92 -2.40 -6.83
C HIS A 90 35.96 -3.14 -5.98
N SER A 91 35.55 -4.20 -5.28
CA SER A 91 36.51 -5.18 -4.78
C SER A 91 36.80 -6.16 -5.91
N ASP A 92 37.87 -5.85 -6.65
CA ASP A 92 38.59 -6.85 -7.45
C ASP A 92 39.04 -7.97 -6.50
N GLY A 93 38.34 -9.10 -6.56
CA GLY A 93 38.59 -10.28 -5.74
C GLY A 93 38.77 -11.51 -6.62
N MET A 94 39.90 -11.60 -7.30
CA MET A 94 40.37 -12.80 -7.99
C MET A 94 40.81 -13.84 -6.95
N VAL A 95 40.04 -14.92 -6.72
CA VAL A 95 40.55 -16.13 -6.04
C VAL A 95 39.90 -17.39 -6.60
N LEU A 96 40.77 -18.31 -7.03
CA LEU A 96 40.48 -19.66 -7.52
C LEU A 96 39.69 -20.51 -6.51
N TRP A 97 38.60 -21.13 -6.95
CA TRP A 97 38.04 -22.34 -6.32
C TRP A 97 37.51 -23.31 -7.37
N SER A 98 38.43 -23.85 -8.15
CA SER A 98 38.20 -25.10 -8.89
C SER A 98 38.55 -26.27 -7.98
N ILE A 99 37.80 -27.38 -8.10
CA ILE A 99 38.05 -28.71 -7.52
C ILE A 99 37.56 -28.96 -6.07
N ALA A 100 36.34 -28.55 -5.72
CA ALA A 100 35.61 -29.14 -4.58
C ALA A 100 34.09 -29.29 -4.80
N SER A 101 33.58 -29.07 -6.02
CA SER A 101 32.15 -29.11 -6.35
C SER A 101 31.62 -30.49 -6.78
N ALA A 102 32.47 -31.51 -6.92
CA ALA A 102 32.06 -32.81 -7.46
C ALA A 102 31.47 -33.78 -6.41
N LEU A 103 31.61 -33.51 -5.10
CA LEU A 103 31.13 -34.41 -4.04
C LEU A 103 29.83 -33.94 -3.35
N TRP A 104 29.32 -32.76 -3.71
CA TRP A 104 28.14 -32.14 -3.09
C TRP A 104 27.02 -31.82 -4.10
N ALA A 105 27.07 -32.42 -5.29
CA ALA A 105 26.06 -32.24 -6.34
C ALA A 105 24.62 -32.71 -5.98
N PRO A 106 24.38 -33.71 -5.10
CA PRO A 106 23.01 -34.08 -4.75
C PRO A 106 22.38 -33.13 -3.71
N LEU A 107 23.18 -32.38 -2.94
CA LEU A 107 22.71 -31.47 -1.89
C LEU A 107 22.40 -30.06 -2.41
N SER A 108 22.95 -29.65 -3.55
CA SER A 108 22.65 -28.36 -4.18
C SER A 108 21.24 -28.28 -4.76
N LEU A 109 20.62 -29.43 -5.10
CA LEU A 109 19.19 -29.49 -5.47
C LEU A 109 18.27 -29.10 -4.31
N CYS A 110 18.66 -29.35 -3.06
CA CYS A 110 17.91 -28.88 -1.88
C CYS A 110 18.12 -27.39 -1.61
N ALA A 111 19.26 -26.82 -2.00
CA ALA A 111 19.51 -25.37 -1.88
C ALA A 111 18.60 -24.54 -2.81
N ILE A 112 18.17 -25.09 -3.95
CA ILE A 112 17.19 -24.44 -4.85
C ILE A 112 15.79 -24.37 -4.21
N PHE A 113 15.43 -25.30 -3.33
CA PHE A 113 14.19 -25.24 -2.55
C PHE A 113 14.32 -24.39 -1.28
N LEU A 114 15.54 -24.09 -0.87
CA LEU A 114 15.90 -23.16 0.21
C LEU A 114 16.44 -21.85 -0.35
N ASN A 115 15.92 -21.40 -1.49
CA ASN A 115 16.27 -20.13 -2.14
C ASN A 115 15.71 -18.91 -1.36
N TRP A 116 15.99 -18.88 -0.07
CA TRP A 116 16.01 -17.69 0.74
C TRP A 116 17.41 -17.09 0.55
N SER A 117 17.56 -16.27 -0.48
CA SER A 117 18.72 -15.39 -0.60
C SER A 117 18.77 -14.48 0.64
N PRO A 118 19.80 -14.56 1.50
CA PRO A 118 19.96 -13.64 2.62
C PRO A 118 20.33 -12.22 2.19
N ASP A 119 20.45 -11.95 0.89
CA ASP A 119 20.90 -10.67 0.33
C ASP A 119 19.80 -9.58 0.20
N GLU A 120 18.55 -9.86 0.58
CA GLU A 120 17.54 -8.81 0.74
C GLU A 120 17.54 -8.16 2.14
N LEU A 121 18.50 -8.53 3.00
CA LEU A 121 18.64 -8.04 4.38
C LEU A 121 19.77 -7.01 4.52
N SER A 122 19.78 -5.94 3.71
CA SER A 122 20.53 -4.71 4.05
C SER A 122 20.20 -3.46 3.22
N ARG A 123 19.07 -3.40 2.50
CA ARG A 123 18.51 -2.08 2.19
C ARG A 123 17.81 -1.61 3.44
N ALA A 124 18.47 -0.75 4.22
CA ALA A 124 17.82 0.00 5.28
C ALA A 124 16.87 1.02 4.64
N THR A 125 15.74 0.54 4.09
CA THR A 125 14.67 1.40 3.61
C THR A 125 14.13 2.15 4.82
N THR A 126 14.52 3.41 4.96
CA THR A 126 14.05 4.27 6.04
C THR A 126 12.70 4.82 5.58
N PHE A 127 11.63 4.39 6.25
CA PHE A 127 10.29 4.90 5.98
C PHE A 127 10.09 6.16 6.80
N HIS A 128 9.87 7.29 6.13
CA HIS A 128 9.52 8.53 6.81
C HIS A 128 8.00 8.63 6.96
N PRO A 129 7.47 8.59 8.21
CA PRO A 129 6.04 8.62 8.41
C PRO A 129 5.46 9.99 8.08
N GLN A 130 4.82 10.11 6.92
CA GLN A 130 4.06 11.30 6.57
C GLN A 130 2.75 11.30 7.36
N ARG A 131 2.68 12.11 8.42
CA ARG A 131 1.46 12.31 9.21
C ARG A 131 0.74 13.54 8.72
N LEU A 132 -0.53 13.38 8.35
CA LEU A 132 -1.44 14.51 8.19
C LEU A 132 -1.83 15.03 9.58
N ALA A 133 -1.57 16.31 9.86
CA ALA A 133 -2.19 16.96 11.01
C ALA A 133 -3.71 17.12 10.76
N PRO A 134 -4.56 17.12 11.80
CA PRO A 134 -6.01 17.28 11.65
C PRO A 134 -6.40 18.56 10.89
N GLU A 135 -5.58 19.60 11.00
CA GLU A 135 -5.77 20.91 10.36
C GLU A 135 -5.35 20.93 8.88
N GLN A 136 -4.79 19.84 8.36
CA GLN A 136 -4.31 19.71 6.98
C GLN A 136 -5.27 18.87 6.12
N ALA A 137 -6.57 18.97 6.35
CA ALA A 137 -7.59 18.26 5.57
C ALA A 137 -7.42 18.50 4.05
N ASP A 138 -7.04 19.73 3.67
CA ASP A 138 -6.78 20.15 2.28
C ASP A 138 -5.55 19.49 1.64
N ALA A 139 -4.69 18.85 2.43
CA ALA A 139 -3.51 18.15 1.93
C ALA A 139 -3.86 16.74 1.39
N MET A 140 -5.02 16.15 1.74
CA MET A 140 -5.40 14.81 1.25
C MET A 140 -5.66 14.77 -0.27
N PRO A 141 -6.46 15.68 -0.87
CA PRO A 141 -6.65 15.70 -2.32
C PRO A 141 -5.34 15.82 -3.08
N ARG A 142 -4.47 16.73 -2.63
CA ARG A 142 -3.17 16.95 -3.22
C ARG A 142 -2.29 15.71 -3.10
N SER A 143 -2.20 15.13 -1.90
CA SER A 143 -1.42 13.91 -1.66
C SER A 143 -1.93 12.72 -2.47
N LEU A 144 -3.24 12.62 -2.73
CA LEU A 144 -3.80 11.59 -3.59
C LEU A 144 -3.35 11.75 -5.05
N MET A 145 -3.25 12.99 -5.55
CA MET A 145 -2.82 13.30 -6.91
C MET A 145 -1.30 13.28 -7.12
N GLU A 146 -0.52 13.54 -6.07
CA GLU A 146 0.93 13.70 -6.19
C GLU A 146 1.72 12.47 -5.73
N ASN A 147 1.13 11.57 -4.91
CA ASN A 147 1.84 10.42 -4.35
C ASN A 147 1.34 9.09 -4.92
N PRO A 148 2.04 8.50 -5.89
CA PRO A 148 1.80 7.14 -6.34
C PRO A 148 1.87 6.18 -5.14
N GLY A 149 0.74 5.57 -4.79
CA GLY A 149 0.61 4.68 -3.63
C GLY A 149 -0.47 5.11 -2.66
N ALA A 150 -0.79 6.42 -2.62
CA ALA A 150 -1.98 6.91 -1.94
C ALA A 150 -3.23 6.30 -2.58
N PHE A 151 -4.25 6.05 -1.78
CA PHE A 151 -5.54 5.64 -2.31
C PHE A 151 -6.67 6.01 -1.36
N PHE A 152 -7.88 6.07 -1.92
CA PHE A 152 -9.09 6.24 -1.15
C PHE A 152 -10.08 5.11 -1.42
N VAL A 153 -10.75 4.65 -0.37
CA VAL A 153 -11.84 3.67 -0.47
C VAL A 153 -13.10 4.32 0.10
N PRO A 154 -14.04 4.76 -0.75
CA PRO A 154 -15.31 5.30 -0.29
C PRO A 154 -16.07 4.27 0.55
N SER A 155 -16.67 4.71 1.64
CA SER A 155 -17.50 3.87 2.52
C SER A 155 -18.64 3.18 1.75
N ALA A 156 -19.25 3.88 0.79
CA ALA A 156 -20.28 3.34 -0.09
C ALA A 156 -19.79 2.17 -0.98
N MET A 157 -18.49 2.07 -1.25
CA MET A 157 -17.91 0.97 -2.02
C MET A 157 -17.54 -0.24 -1.15
N ILE A 158 -17.57 -0.10 0.18
CA ILE A 158 -17.17 -1.14 1.11
C ILE A 158 -18.40 -1.98 1.46
N GLN A 159 -18.34 -3.26 1.08
CA GLN A 159 -19.41 -4.23 1.34
C GLN A 159 -19.24 -4.89 2.70
N SER A 160 -18.01 -5.27 3.04
CA SER A 160 -17.71 -5.83 4.35
C SER A 160 -16.28 -5.58 4.82
N ILE A 161 -16.10 -5.54 6.14
CA ILE A 161 -14.80 -5.46 6.80
C ILE A 161 -14.71 -6.61 7.80
N SER A 162 -13.69 -7.45 7.66
CA SER A 162 -13.46 -8.61 8.54
C SER A 162 -12.01 -8.70 8.99
N ARG A 163 -11.78 -9.35 10.13
CA ARG A 163 -10.43 -9.62 10.66
C ARG A 163 -10.12 -11.11 10.48
N ARG A 164 -9.01 -11.44 9.82
CA ARG A 164 -8.58 -12.83 9.55
C ARG A 164 -7.08 -12.99 9.68
N PHE A 165 -6.63 -13.94 10.51
CA PHE A 165 -5.21 -14.28 10.75
C PHE A 165 -4.30 -13.04 10.96
N GLY A 166 -4.81 -12.05 11.70
CA GLY A 166 -4.07 -10.82 12.01
C GLY A 166 -3.93 -9.81 10.90
N ALA A 167 -4.70 -9.97 9.82
CA ALA A 167 -4.95 -8.93 8.84
C ALA A 167 -6.42 -8.50 8.89
N TRP A 168 -6.69 -7.29 8.42
CA TRP A 168 -8.02 -6.82 8.10
C TRP A 168 -8.25 -6.94 6.60
N ILE A 169 -9.41 -7.46 6.22
CA ILE A 169 -9.81 -7.66 4.83
C ILE A 169 -11.02 -6.77 4.57
N ILE A 170 -10.87 -5.85 3.63
CA ILE A 170 -11.92 -4.96 3.18
C ILE A 170 -12.40 -5.49 1.82
N HIS A 171 -13.66 -5.93 1.79
CA HIS A 171 -14.35 -6.33 0.59
C HIS A 171 -14.98 -5.10 -0.06
N ARG A 172 -14.67 -4.91 -1.34
CA ARG A 172 -15.13 -3.77 -2.15
C ARG A 172 -16.01 -4.31 -3.27
N GLY A 173 -17.06 -3.59 -3.66
CA GLY A 173 -18.07 -4.11 -4.58
C GLY A 173 -17.52 -4.58 -5.92
N HIS A 174 -17.09 -3.64 -6.77
CA HIS A 174 -16.53 -3.95 -8.09
C HIS A 174 -15.01 -4.00 -8.08
N SER A 175 -14.35 -4.15 -6.91
CA SER A 175 -12.90 -4.07 -6.82
C SER A 175 -12.25 -5.22 -6.08
N THR A 176 -10.96 -5.42 -6.35
CA THR A 176 -10.13 -6.39 -5.63
C THR A 176 -10.20 -6.19 -4.11
N LYS A 177 -10.15 -7.29 -3.35
CA LYS A 177 -10.15 -7.23 -1.88
C LYS A 177 -8.87 -6.56 -1.39
N LEU A 178 -9.01 -5.65 -0.43
CA LEU A 178 -7.88 -4.95 0.16
C LEU A 178 -7.47 -5.63 1.46
N LYS A 179 -6.25 -6.15 1.51
CA LYS A 179 -5.67 -6.76 2.72
C LYS A 179 -4.77 -5.75 3.42
N LEU A 180 -5.12 -5.41 4.65
CA LEU A 180 -4.37 -4.52 5.53
C LEU A 180 -3.71 -5.34 6.64
N VAL A 181 -2.39 -5.24 6.77
CA VAL A 181 -1.62 -5.86 7.84
C VAL A 181 -1.12 -4.76 8.77
N PRO A 182 -1.58 -4.66 10.02
CA PRO A 182 -1.16 -3.60 10.93
C PRO A 182 0.35 -3.64 11.17
N ALA A 183 1.01 -2.49 11.06
CA ALA A 183 2.35 -2.30 11.60
C ALA A 183 2.24 -1.97 13.10
N SER A 184 3.21 -2.43 13.89
CA SER A 184 3.15 -2.41 15.36
C SER A 184 2.92 -0.98 15.93
N PRO A 185 2.12 -0.77 16.99
CA PRO A 185 1.43 -1.78 17.81
C PRO A 185 0.04 -2.16 17.28
N ARG A 186 -0.16 -3.48 17.09
CA ARG A 186 -1.36 -4.07 16.49
C ARG A 186 -2.64 -3.89 17.32
N GLU A 187 -2.52 -3.91 18.64
CA GLU A 187 -3.69 -3.81 19.53
C GLU A 187 -4.39 -2.45 19.42
N ALA A 188 -3.62 -1.36 19.33
CA ALA A 188 -4.16 -0.02 19.14
C ALA A 188 -4.89 0.09 17.80
N PHE A 189 -4.29 -0.43 16.73
CA PHE A 189 -4.92 -0.47 15.41
C PHE A 189 -6.22 -1.27 15.42
N ASP A 190 -6.21 -2.48 16.00
CA ASP A 190 -7.38 -3.34 16.09
C ASP A 190 -8.52 -2.64 16.87
N LYS A 191 -8.20 -2.00 18.00
CA LYS A 191 -9.17 -1.20 18.78
C LYS A 191 -9.76 -0.06 17.95
N ASN A 192 -8.93 0.67 17.22
CA ASN A 192 -9.39 1.76 16.36
C ASN A 192 -10.30 1.27 15.23
N MET A 193 -9.93 0.15 14.59
CA MET A 193 -10.75 -0.49 13.55
C MET A 193 -12.11 -0.97 14.10
N PHE A 194 -12.13 -1.61 15.28
CA PHE A 194 -13.38 -2.02 15.92
C PHE A 194 -14.28 -0.82 16.27
N ASN A 195 -13.69 0.25 16.79
CA ASN A 195 -14.44 1.49 17.09
C ASN A 195 -15.00 2.14 15.83
N LEU A 196 -14.23 2.14 14.73
CA LEU A 196 -14.67 2.64 13.44
C LEU A 196 -15.90 1.88 12.96
N ILE A 197 -15.82 0.55 12.87
CA ILE A 197 -16.91 -0.27 12.34
C ILE A 197 -18.15 -0.29 13.26
N ALA A 198 -18.00 0.02 14.54
CA ALA A 198 -19.13 0.17 15.46
C ALA A 198 -19.92 1.48 15.26
N THR A 199 -19.35 2.47 14.56
CA THR A 199 -19.92 3.81 14.42
C THR A 199 -20.54 4.01 13.03
N PRO A 200 -21.71 4.67 12.88
CA PRO A 200 -22.24 5.03 11.56
C PRO A 200 -21.25 5.89 10.75
N PRO A 201 -21.15 5.72 9.42
CA PRO A 201 -21.96 4.83 8.55
C PRO A 201 -21.52 3.35 8.52
N TRP A 202 -20.45 2.98 9.23
CA TRP A 202 -19.75 1.70 9.10
C TRP A 202 -20.46 0.50 9.74
N LYS A 203 -21.44 0.77 10.61
CA LYS A 203 -22.17 -0.25 11.38
C LYS A 203 -22.82 -1.36 10.52
N HIS A 204 -23.15 -1.05 9.27
CA HIS A 204 -23.80 -2.00 8.35
C HIS A 204 -22.81 -2.88 7.56
N VAL A 205 -21.51 -2.69 7.78
CA VAL A 205 -20.41 -3.25 6.96
C VAL A 205 -19.70 -4.42 7.67
N VAL A 206 -20.20 -4.86 8.82
CA VAL A 206 -19.55 -5.94 9.61
C VAL A 206 -20.07 -7.31 9.17
N THR A 207 -19.18 -8.25 8.85
CA THR A 207 -19.52 -9.65 8.53
C THR A 207 -18.43 -10.61 8.98
#